data_AF-A0A9P1IZH3-F1
#
_entry.id   AF-A0A9P1IZH3-F1
#
_cell.length_a   1.000
_cell.length_b   1.000
_cell.length_c   1.000
_cell.angle_alpha   90.00
_cell.angle_beta   90.00
_cell.angle_gamma   90.00
#
_symmetry.space_group_name_H-M   'P 1'
#
loop_
_entity.id
_entity.type
_entity.pdbx_description
1 polymer ?
#
loop_
_entity_poly.entity_id
_entity_poly.type
_entity_poly.pdbx_seq_one_letter_code
_entity_poly.pdbx_strand_id
1 'polypeptide(L)'
;MRKSVIFFLISVNFVNSVYKSKQQPNLLKKTVDNSVTCDFSIHKQGPNGARVSGASLDDEIYYKIRCKQIPGNCLQVVNCTLSSDEPGFQPYAIIDDNGCSLEESLFKNVQYPTNFEAGIFNPFPIRFRASSSAVVLFCVTTVVPIEAGKCTRRICQ
;
A
#
# COMPACT_ATOMS: atom_id res chain seq x y z
N MET A 1 -43.68 -6.53 -62.25
CA MET A 1 -44.26 -7.78 -62.81
C MET A 1 -43.38 -8.91 -62.29
N ARG A 2 -43.77 -10.00 -61.60
CA ARG A 2 -45.02 -10.71 -61.24
C ARG A 2 -44.74 -11.34 -59.85
N LYS A 3 -45.59 -11.12 -58.83
CA LYS A 3 -46.50 -12.11 -58.22
C LYS A 3 -46.07 -13.58 -58.34
N SER A 4 -45.77 -14.25 -57.22
CA SER A 4 -46.76 -15.09 -56.51
C SER A 4 -46.12 -15.92 -55.40
N VAL A 5 -46.81 -15.93 -54.26
CA VAL A 5 -46.59 -16.74 -53.07
C VAL A 5 -47.21 -18.13 -53.30
N ILE A 6 -46.54 -19.22 -52.89
CA ILE A 6 -47.19 -20.50 -52.61
C ILE A 6 -46.63 -21.08 -51.29
N PHE A 7 -47.55 -21.28 -50.35
CA PHE A 7 -47.40 -21.95 -49.07
C PHE A 7 -47.23 -23.47 -49.25
N PHE A 8 -46.34 -24.10 -48.48
CA PHE A 8 -46.48 -25.52 -48.11
C PHE A 8 -46.19 -25.69 -46.61
N LEU A 9 -47.19 -26.20 -45.91
CA LEU A 9 -47.20 -26.58 -44.50
C LEU A 9 -46.45 -27.89 -44.31
N ILE A 10 -45.48 -27.94 -43.37
CA ILE A 10 -45.07 -29.20 -42.72
C ILE A 10 -44.92 -28.93 -41.22
N SER A 11 -45.75 -29.63 -40.45
CA SER A 11 -45.77 -29.74 -39.00
C SER A 11 -44.60 -30.59 -38.50
N VAL A 12 -43.82 -30.05 -37.55
CA VAL A 12 -42.91 -30.87 -36.73
C VAL A 12 -43.14 -30.52 -35.26
N ASN A 13 -43.79 -31.45 -34.57
CA ASN A 13 -43.84 -31.50 -33.12
C ASN A 13 -42.43 -31.76 -32.58
N PHE A 14 -41.93 -30.90 -31.69
CA PHE A 14 -40.76 -31.25 -30.88
C PHE A 14 -40.92 -30.77 -29.42
N VAL A 15 -41.41 -31.71 -28.62
CA VAL A 15 -40.98 -32.08 -27.26
C VAL A 15 -40.65 -30.94 -26.29
N ASN A 16 -41.52 -30.81 -25.28
CA ASN A 16 -41.27 -30.15 -24.00
C ASN A 16 -39.93 -30.61 -23.39
N SER A 17 -39.02 -29.67 -23.12
CA SER A 17 -37.93 -29.90 -22.15
C SER A 17 -37.90 -28.78 -21.14
N VAL A 18 -38.52 -29.06 -20.00
CA VAL A 18 -38.38 -28.31 -18.74
C VAL A 18 -36.95 -28.51 -18.25
N TYR A 19 -36.04 -27.63 -18.63
CA TYR A 19 -34.71 -27.59 -18.03
C TYR A 19 -34.82 -27.00 -16.62
N LYS A 20 -34.78 -27.90 -15.63
CA LYS A 20 -34.66 -27.63 -14.20
C LYS A 20 -33.52 -26.64 -13.92
N SER A 21 -33.89 -25.58 -13.21
CA SER A 21 -33.02 -24.69 -12.43
C SER A 21 -31.93 -25.47 -11.68
N LYS A 22 -30.66 -25.22 -12.00
CA LYS A 22 -29.55 -25.47 -11.07
C LYS A 22 -29.30 -24.15 -10.34
N GLN A 23 -29.79 -24.09 -9.11
CA GLN A 23 -29.39 -23.09 -8.14
C GLN A 23 -27.87 -23.10 -8.01
N GLN A 24 -27.24 -21.98 -8.35
CA GLN A 24 -25.84 -21.73 -8.09
C GLN A 24 -25.65 -21.63 -6.57
N PRO A 25 -24.75 -22.41 -5.95
CA PRO A 25 -24.52 -22.28 -4.52
C PRO A 25 -24.04 -20.87 -4.23
N ASN A 26 -24.72 -20.19 -3.30
CA ASN A 26 -24.30 -18.93 -2.73
C ASN A 26 -22.95 -19.14 -2.00
N LEU A 27 -21.86 -19.07 -2.75
CA LEU A 27 -20.56 -18.83 -2.17
C LEU A 27 -20.57 -17.35 -1.76
N LEU A 28 -20.87 -17.10 -0.48
CA LEU A 28 -20.52 -15.83 0.16
C LEU A 28 -19.01 -15.66 -0.02
N LYS A 29 -18.63 -15.03 -1.12
CA LYS A 29 -17.29 -14.51 -1.35
C LYS A 29 -17.16 -13.32 -0.41
N LYS A 30 -16.94 -13.61 0.88
CA LYS A 30 -16.41 -12.63 1.82
C LYS A 30 -14.99 -12.39 1.36
N THR A 31 -14.85 -11.52 0.36
CA THR A 31 -13.59 -10.85 0.09
C THR A 31 -13.31 -10.05 1.35
N VAL A 32 -12.53 -10.62 2.26
CA VAL A 32 -11.98 -9.82 3.36
C VAL A 32 -11.03 -8.86 2.65
N ASP A 33 -11.45 -7.60 2.56
CA ASP A 33 -10.59 -6.52 2.12
C ASP A 33 -9.50 -6.35 3.19
N ASN A 34 -8.42 -7.12 3.04
CA ASN A 34 -7.21 -7.01 3.85
C ASN A 34 -6.31 -5.86 3.36
N SER A 35 -6.83 -4.90 2.59
CA SER A 35 -6.06 -3.71 2.25
C SER A 35 -5.95 -2.80 3.48
N VAL A 36 -4.74 -2.70 4.01
CA VAL A 36 -4.44 -1.79 5.13
C VAL A 36 -4.43 -0.38 4.57
N THR A 37 -5.37 0.47 4.99
CA THR A 37 -5.35 1.89 4.61
C THR A 37 -4.35 2.65 5.48
N CYS A 38 -3.37 3.31 4.88
CA CYS A 38 -2.38 4.13 5.57
C CYS A 38 -2.32 5.56 5.03
N ASP A 39 -2.08 6.52 5.92
CA ASP A 39 -1.74 7.92 5.61
C ASP A 39 -0.24 8.15 5.78
N PHE A 40 0.35 8.87 4.83
CA PHE A 40 1.75 9.28 4.85
C PHE A 40 1.83 10.79 5.05
N SER A 41 2.68 11.21 5.98
CA SER A 41 2.87 12.62 6.32
C SER A 41 4.33 12.91 6.71
N ILE A 42 4.76 14.16 6.54
CA ILE A 42 6.09 14.63 6.94
C ILE A 42 5.88 15.64 8.05
N HIS A 43 6.66 15.54 9.12
CA HIS A 43 6.56 16.40 10.29
C HIS A 43 7.91 17.05 10.59
N LYS A 44 7.93 18.29 11.08
CA LYS A 44 9.18 18.91 11.58
C LYS A 44 9.65 18.24 12.87
N GLN A 45 10.95 17.99 13.00
CA GLN A 45 11.66 17.46 14.17
C GLN A 45 11.25 16.04 14.60
N GLY A 46 9.96 15.76 14.81
CA GLY A 46 9.55 14.49 15.42
C GLY A 46 8.09 14.11 15.16
N PRO A 47 7.63 12.99 15.76
CA PRO A 47 6.32 12.39 15.47
C PRO A 47 5.10 13.25 15.83
N ASN A 48 5.31 14.28 16.65
CA ASN A 48 4.30 15.23 17.11
C ASN A 48 4.50 16.65 16.54
N GLY A 49 5.50 16.83 15.67
CA GLY A 49 5.75 18.13 15.06
C GLY A 49 4.68 18.56 14.05
N ALA A 50 4.75 19.80 13.59
CA ALA A 50 3.84 20.31 12.58
C ALA A 50 4.01 19.57 11.24
N ARG A 51 2.89 19.22 10.59
CA ARG A 51 2.91 18.60 9.25
C ARG A 51 3.44 19.63 8.24
N VAL A 52 4.33 19.19 7.37
CA VAL A 52 4.93 20.00 6.30
C VAL A 52 4.88 19.24 4.97
N SER A 53 4.99 19.98 3.86
CA SER A 53 5.12 19.43 2.51
C SER A 53 6.54 19.52 1.94
N GLY A 54 7.46 20.17 2.67
CA GLY A 54 8.84 20.38 2.27
C GLY A 54 9.71 20.75 3.47
N ALA A 55 11.02 20.78 3.24
CA ALA A 55 12.02 21.05 4.24
C ALA A 55 13.24 21.73 3.62
N SER A 56 13.93 22.56 4.41
CA SER A 56 15.27 23.05 4.08
C SER A 56 16.32 22.00 4.48
N LEU A 57 17.55 22.09 3.99
CA LEU A 57 18.60 21.09 4.27
C LEU A 57 19.05 21.09 5.74
N ASP A 58 18.72 22.16 6.45
CA ASP A 58 19.00 22.48 7.84
C ASP A 58 17.79 22.25 8.76
N ASP A 59 16.65 21.82 8.22
CA ASP A 59 15.54 21.30 9.01
C ASP A 59 15.82 19.87 9.47
N GLU A 60 15.19 19.45 10.56
CA GLU A 60 15.03 18.03 10.90
C GLU A 60 13.61 17.60 10.56
N ILE A 61 13.41 16.42 9.96
CA ILE A 61 12.07 15.92 9.61
C ILE A 61 11.84 14.49 10.05
N TYR A 62 10.55 14.15 10.20
CA TYR A 62 10.07 12.84 10.56
C TYR A 62 9.02 12.39 9.54
N TYR A 63 9.33 11.33 8.81
CA TYR A 63 8.35 10.68 7.92
C TYR A 63 7.46 9.79 8.77
N LYS A 64 6.15 10.03 8.74
CA LYS A 64 5.15 9.34 9.55
C LYS A 64 4.22 8.52 8.66
N ILE A 65 4.07 7.25 9.03
CA ILE A 65 3.14 6.30 8.42
C ILE A 65 2.12 5.94 9.49
N ARG A 66 0.85 6.22 9.24
CA ARG A 66 -0.24 5.89 10.16
C ARG A 66 -1.29 5.05 9.45
N CYS A 67 -1.52 3.84 9.93
CA CYS A 67 -2.48 2.93 9.35
C CYS A 67 -3.75 2.82 10.20
N LYS A 68 -4.87 2.47 9.56
CA LYS A 68 -6.09 2.10 10.30
C LYS A 68 -5.81 0.87 11.16
N GLN A 69 -6.35 0.89 12.38
CA GLN A 69 -6.18 -0.22 13.31
C GLN A 69 -6.93 -1.46 12.82
N ILE A 70 -6.26 -2.61 12.93
CA ILE A 70 -6.82 -3.93 12.64
C ILE A 70 -6.69 -4.76 13.91
N PRO A 71 -7.80 -5.22 14.53
CA PRO A 71 -7.75 -5.98 15.77
C PRO A 71 -6.80 -7.19 15.68
N GLY A 72 -6.00 -7.40 16.72
CA GLY A 72 -5.06 -8.51 16.82
C GLY A 72 -3.84 -8.42 15.90
N ASN A 73 -3.63 -7.30 15.20
CA ASN A 73 -2.50 -7.11 14.29
C ASN A 73 -1.73 -5.83 14.64
N CYS A 74 -0.57 -5.67 14.02
CA CYS A 74 0.22 -4.45 14.06
C CYS A 74 0.93 -4.18 12.72
N LEU A 75 1.22 -2.92 12.47
CA LEU A 75 1.97 -2.44 11.31
C LEU A 75 3.44 -2.84 11.39
N GLN A 76 3.98 -3.26 10.25
CA GLN A 76 5.39 -3.42 9.99
C GLN A 76 5.77 -2.75 8.67
N VAL A 77 6.82 -1.94 8.69
CA VAL A 77 7.47 -1.41 7.49
C VAL A 77 8.42 -2.50 6.99
N VAL A 78 8.24 -2.90 5.73
CA VAL A 78 9.06 -3.91 5.07
C VAL A 78 10.33 -3.25 4.57
N ASN A 79 10.25 -2.26 3.68
CA ASN A 79 11.40 -1.51 3.19
C ASN A 79 10.98 -0.12 2.74
N CYS A 80 11.97 0.75 2.46
CA CYS A 80 11.74 2.06 1.89
C CYS A 80 12.82 2.46 0.89
N THR A 81 12.41 3.20 -0.13
CA THR A 81 13.26 3.75 -1.17
C THR A 81 13.01 5.24 -1.35
N LEU A 82 14.02 5.95 -1.84
CA LEU A 82 13.94 7.33 -2.30
C LEU A 82 14.10 7.39 -3.81
N SER A 83 13.31 8.23 -4.47
CA SER A 83 13.50 8.56 -5.87
C SER A 83 13.22 10.04 -6.14
N SER A 84 13.57 10.48 -7.34
CA SER A 84 12.98 11.69 -7.92
C SER A 84 11.58 11.35 -8.46
N ASP A 85 10.74 12.34 -8.64
CA ASP A 85 9.52 12.23 -9.45
C ASP A 85 9.81 12.31 -10.96
N GLU A 86 11.05 12.65 -11.32
CA GLU A 86 11.54 12.70 -12.68
C GLU A 86 11.77 11.29 -13.29
N PRO A 87 11.47 11.11 -14.59
CA PRO A 87 11.60 9.82 -15.25
C PRO A 87 13.07 9.36 -15.35
N GLY A 88 13.28 8.05 -15.25
CA GLY A 88 14.60 7.43 -15.38
C GLY A 88 15.43 7.42 -14.11
N PHE A 89 14.93 8.01 -13.01
CA PHE A 89 15.58 7.93 -11.70
C PHE A 89 15.41 6.54 -11.09
N GLN A 90 16.51 5.86 -10.78
CA GLN A 90 16.47 4.58 -10.08
C GLN A 90 16.20 4.79 -8.59
N PRO A 91 15.22 4.09 -7.99
CA PRO A 91 14.99 4.16 -6.56
C PRO A 91 16.23 3.71 -5.78
N TYR A 92 16.59 4.48 -4.77
CA TYR A 92 17.69 4.20 -3.86
C TYR A 92 17.13 3.69 -2.53
N ALA A 93 17.53 2.49 -2.12
CA ALA A 93 17.05 1.90 -0.87
C ALA A 93 17.65 2.62 0.35
N ILE A 94 16.81 2.99 1.32
CA ILE A 94 17.24 3.64 2.56
C ILE A 94 16.88 2.85 3.82
N ILE A 95 15.91 1.94 3.72
CA ILE A 95 15.49 1.01 4.77
C ILE A 95 15.46 -0.39 4.17
N ASP A 96 16.16 -1.33 4.81
CA ASP A 96 16.21 -2.75 4.44
C ASP A 96 14.93 -3.51 4.83
N ASP A 97 14.89 -4.81 4.58
CA ASP A 97 13.74 -5.68 4.89
C ASP A 97 13.50 -5.90 6.40
N ASN A 98 14.45 -5.47 7.24
CA ASN A 98 14.39 -5.53 8.70
C ASN A 98 13.86 -4.25 9.33
N GLY A 99 13.60 -3.20 8.54
CA GLY A 99 13.27 -1.88 9.05
C GLY A 99 14.51 -1.12 9.53
N CYS A 100 15.70 -1.55 9.11
CA CYS A 100 16.98 -0.96 9.47
C CYS A 100 17.46 -0.03 8.38
N SER A 101 18.03 1.10 8.79
CA SER A 101 18.54 2.05 7.82
C SER A 101 19.82 1.54 7.20
N LEU A 102 19.92 1.72 5.88
CA LEU A 102 21.14 1.52 5.13
C LEU A 102 22.07 2.75 5.22
N GLU A 103 21.58 3.87 5.78
CA GLU A 103 22.24 5.17 5.80
C GLU A 103 21.98 5.87 7.14
N GLU A 104 22.45 5.29 8.26
CA GLU A 104 22.09 5.73 9.63
C GLU A 104 22.42 7.21 9.95
N SER A 105 23.35 7.82 9.21
CA SER A 105 23.67 9.24 9.34
C SER A 105 22.56 10.15 8.78
N LEU A 106 21.79 9.66 7.81
CA LEU A 106 20.75 10.41 7.10
C LEU A 106 19.34 9.95 7.45
N PHE A 107 19.15 8.66 7.71
CA PHE A 107 17.85 8.08 8.06
C PHE A 107 18.03 7.18 9.26
N LYS A 108 17.23 7.35 10.30
CA LYS A 108 17.25 6.43 11.44
C LYS A 108 16.44 5.17 11.14
N ASN A 109 16.74 4.11 11.88
CA ASN A 109 15.94 2.88 11.90
C ASN A 109 14.45 3.19 12.12
N VAL A 110 13.58 2.37 11.54
CA VAL A 110 12.13 2.57 11.66
C VAL A 110 11.71 2.50 13.12
N GLN A 111 11.08 3.56 13.60
CA GLN A 111 10.54 3.67 14.94
C GLN A 111 9.05 3.37 14.92
N TYR A 112 8.55 2.76 15.99
CA TYR A 112 7.13 2.42 16.10
C TYR A 112 6.53 2.95 17.40
N PRO A 113 6.10 4.23 17.42
CA PRO A 113 5.47 4.83 18.60
C PRO A 113 4.20 4.09 19.06
N THR A 114 3.48 3.45 18.13
CA THR A 114 2.30 2.63 18.45
C THR A 114 2.24 1.38 17.56
N ASN A 115 1.25 0.50 17.76
CA ASN A 115 1.05 -0.68 16.90
C ASN A 115 0.68 -0.35 15.46
N PHE A 116 0.20 0.87 15.17
CA PHE A 116 -0.24 1.28 13.83
C PHE A 116 0.38 2.61 13.38
N GLU A 117 1.44 3.04 14.06
CA GLU A 117 2.26 4.18 13.65
C GLU A 117 3.71 3.73 13.52
N ALA A 118 4.30 4.05 12.38
CA ALA A 118 5.72 3.92 12.12
C ALA A 118 6.28 5.28 11.71
N GLY A 119 7.58 5.47 11.87
CA GLY A 119 8.24 6.57 11.20
C GLY A 119 9.75 6.50 11.19
N ILE A 120 10.32 7.38 10.38
CA ILE A 120 11.73 7.42 10.03
C ILE A 120 12.19 8.84 10.29
N PHE A 121 13.13 9.00 11.22
CA PHE A 121 13.72 10.30 11.51
C PHE A 121 14.84 10.59 10.52
N ASN A 122 14.80 11.77 9.90
CA ASN A 122 15.81 12.27 8.99
C ASN A 122 16.35 13.60 9.54
N PRO A 123 17.55 13.60 10.16
CA PRO A 123 18.15 14.81 10.69
C PRO A 123 18.67 15.78 9.61
N PHE A 124 18.86 15.30 8.37
CA PHE A 124 19.43 16.08 7.27
C PHE A 124 18.69 15.78 5.96
N PRO A 125 17.61 16.52 5.66
CA PRO A 125 16.88 16.42 4.40
C PRO A 125 17.83 16.44 3.21
N ILE A 126 17.60 15.52 2.27
CA ILE A 126 18.47 15.34 1.11
C ILE A 126 17.81 15.90 -0.14
N ARG A 127 18.63 16.13 -1.17
CA ARG A 127 18.18 16.37 -2.54
C ARG A 127 19.01 15.56 -3.50
N PHE A 128 18.41 15.11 -4.60
CA PHE A 128 19.18 14.51 -5.68
C PHE A 128 19.88 15.61 -6.48
N ARG A 129 21.18 15.43 -6.78
CA ARG A 129 21.99 16.44 -7.50
C ARG A 129 21.43 16.81 -8.88
N ALA A 130 20.79 15.86 -9.54
CA ALA A 130 20.28 15.99 -10.90
C ALA A 130 18.76 16.23 -10.98
N SER A 131 18.08 16.43 -9.85
CA SER A 131 16.62 16.65 -9.78
C SER A 131 16.27 18.10 -9.45
N SER A 132 15.12 18.54 -9.95
CA SER A 132 14.57 19.88 -9.79
C SER A 132 14.13 20.23 -8.37
N SER A 133 13.93 19.26 -7.45
CA SER A 133 13.93 19.42 -5.97
C SER A 133 13.12 18.33 -5.24
N ALA A 134 12.23 17.63 -5.94
CA ALA A 134 11.34 16.66 -5.30
C ALA A 134 12.08 15.39 -4.88
N VAL A 135 11.81 14.94 -3.65
CA VAL A 135 12.22 13.64 -3.14
C VAL A 135 10.97 12.86 -2.80
N VAL A 136 10.78 11.74 -3.49
CA VAL A 136 9.67 10.82 -3.28
C VAL A 136 10.15 9.70 -2.37
N LEU A 137 9.55 9.59 -1.19
CA LEU A 137 9.72 8.44 -0.31
C LEU A 137 8.62 7.42 -0.62
N PHE A 138 9.02 6.20 -0.96
CA PHE A 138 8.13 5.07 -1.10
C PHE A 138 8.47 4.01 -0.06
N CYS A 139 7.47 3.51 0.66
CA CYS A 139 7.65 2.43 1.62
C CYS A 139 6.65 1.31 1.38
N VAL A 140 7.12 0.07 1.47
CA VAL A 140 6.25 -1.11 1.51
C VAL A 140 5.92 -1.43 2.95
N THR A 141 4.63 -1.61 3.26
CA THR A 141 4.16 -1.97 4.60
C THR A 141 3.35 -3.26 4.57
N THR A 142 3.38 -3.97 5.69
CA THR A 142 2.55 -5.14 5.95
C THR A 142 1.93 -5.06 7.34
N VAL A 143 0.98 -5.95 7.63
CA VAL A 143 0.47 -6.17 8.99
C VAL A 143 0.76 -7.58 9.42
N VAL A 144 1.16 -7.72 10.69
CA VAL A 144 1.48 -9.01 11.30
C VAL A 144 0.65 -9.21 12.56
N PRO A 145 0.34 -10.46 12.94
CA PRO A 145 -0.37 -10.75 14.18
C PRO A 145 0.41 -10.27 15.41
N ILE A 146 -0.32 -9.83 16.43
CA ILE A 146 0.23 -9.58 17.76
C ILE A 146 0.34 -10.92 18.49
N GLU A 147 1.55 -11.25 18.92
CA GLU A 147 1.85 -12.49 19.64
C GLU A 147 2.12 -12.16 21.12
N ALA A 148 1.48 -12.89 22.05
CA ALA A 148 1.63 -12.66 23.49
C ALA A 148 1.42 -11.19 23.93
N GLY A 149 0.50 -10.47 23.25
CA GLY A 149 0.21 -9.06 23.53
C GLY A 149 1.26 -8.07 23.05
N LYS A 150 2.29 -8.52 22.32
CA LYS A 150 3.36 -7.66 21.79
C LYS A 150 3.42 -7.74 20.26
N CYS A 151 3.73 -6.60 19.64
CA CYS A 151 4.08 -6.55 18.24
C CYS A 151 5.57 -6.84 18.09
N THR A 152 5.92 -8.05 17.69
CA THR A 152 7.32 -8.44 17.46
C THR A 152 7.84 -7.71 16.24
N ARG A 153 8.91 -6.95 16.42
CA ARG A 153 9.57 -6.19 15.36
C ARG A 153 11.01 -6.66 15.25
N ARG A 154 11.53 -6.65 14.03
CA ARG A 154 12.93 -6.95 13.78
C ARG A 154 13.80 -5.85 14.42
N ILE A 155 14.97 -6.26 14.90
CA ILE A 155 15.90 -5.39 15.63
C ILE A 155 17.12 -5.17 14.74
N CYS A 156 17.55 -3.91 14.64
CA CYS A 156 18.76 -3.52 13.92
C CYS A 156 19.98 -3.79 14.78
N GLN A 157 21.02 -4.37 14.18
CA GLN A 157 22.26 -4.78 14.84
C GLN A 157 23.28 -3.66 14.88
#